data_AF-A0A7W1EJJ9-F1
#
_entry.id   AF-A0A7W1EJJ9-F1
#
_cell.length_a   1.000
_cell.length_b   1.000
_cell.length_c   1.000
_cell.angle_alpha   90.00
_cell.angle_beta   90.00
_cell.angle_gamma   90.00
#
_symmetry.space_group_name_H-M   'P 1'
#
loop_
_entity.id
_entity.type
_entity.pdbx_description
1 polymer ?
#
loop_
_entity_poly.entity_id
_entity_poly.type
_entity_poly.pdbx_seq_one_letter_code
_entity_poly.pdbx_strand_id
1 'polypeptide(L)'
;AKLQAYLVDEQGLVIDSLLTPGANVIDRGLIDAQNVVYQSVRSQIHIPLTKEKIEHLKKSTKVKLVSYFIMPPNPPEIKIFENYSLDVNILAEVNYRVERK
;
A
#
# COMPACT_ATOMS: atom_id res chain seq x y z
N ALA A 1 3.86 -3.78 9.37
CA ALA A 1 3.60 -4.65 8.20
C ALA A 1 4.14 -3.97 6.94
N LYS A 2 4.16 -4.63 5.78
CA LYS A 2 4.60 -4.04 4.51
C LYS A 2 3.44 -4.05 3.52
N LEU A 3 3.10 -2.89 2.97
CA LEU A 3 2.14 -2.79 1.89
C LEU A 3 2.88 -2.81 0.56
N GLN A 4 2.27 -3.32 -0.48
CA GLN A 4 2.77 -3.21 -1.83
C GLN A 4 1.62 -2.93 -2.78
N ALA A 5 1.85 -2.07 -3.76
CA ALA A 5 0.86 -1.70 -4.76
C ALA A 5 1.46 -1.85 -6.15
N TYR A 6 0.76 -2.58 -7.01
CA TYR A 6 1.18 -2.85 -8.38
C TYR A 6 0.16 -2.30 -9.36
N LEU A 7 0.64 -1.73 -10.45
CA LEU A 7 -0.18 -1.46 -11.63
C LEU A 7 -0.31 -2.73 -12.45
N VAL A 8 -1.53 -3.02 -12.85
CA VAL A 8 -1.88 -4.21 -13.60
C VAL A 8 -2.57 -3.81 -14.91
N ASP A 9 -2.22 -4.49 -16.00
CA ASP A 9 -2.87 -4.33 -17.30
C ASP A 9 -4.19 -5.13 -17.40
N GLU A 10 -4.82 -5.08 -18.57
CA GLU A 10 -6.07 -5.79 -18.86
C GLU A 10 -5.94 -7.31 -18.73
N GLN A 11 -4.75 -7.85 -19.03
CA GLN A 11 -4.42 -9.27 -18.99
C GLN A 11 -4.08 -9.75 -17.57
N GLY A 12 -4.03 -8.84 -16.59
CA GLY A 12 -3.68 -9.18 -15.22
C GLY A 12 -2.17 -9.22 -14.95
N LEU A 13 -1.34 -8.78 -15.89
CA LEU A 13 0.12 -8.73 -15.75
C LEU A 13 0.54 -7.45 -15.02
N VAL A 14 1.54 -7.60 -14.15
CA VAL A 14 2.13 -6.46 -13.43
C VAL A 14 2.99 -5.65 -14.39
N ILE A 15 2.61 -4.39 -14.59
CA ILE A 15 3.33 -3.47 -15.47
C ILE A 15 4.21 -2.48 -14.70
N ASP A 16 3.91 -2.22 -13.42
CA ASP A 16 4.73 -1.36 -12.56
C ASP A 16 4.49 -1.63 -11.06
N SER A 17 5.43 -1.23 -10.21
CA SER A 17 5.29 -1.13 -8.76
C SER A 17 5.07 0.33 -8.39
N LEU A 18 3.93 0.66 -7.81
CA LEU A 18 3.64 2.02 -7.37
C LEU A 18 4.53 2.44 -6.19
N LEU A 19 4.69 1.59 -5.18
CA LEU A 19 5.42 1.96 -3.97
C LEU A 19 6.93 1.83 -4.15
N THR A 20 7.66 2.72 -3.47
CA THR A 20 9.13 2.68 -3.41
C THR A 20 9.59 1.59 -2.43
N PRO A 21 10.56 0.73 -2.82
CA PRO A 21 11.13 -0.26 -1.90
C PRO A 21 11.65 0.40 -0.62
N GLY A 22 11.25 -0.12 0.53
CA GLY A 22 11.68 0.40 1.84
C GLY A 22 10.84 1.55 2.38
N ALA A 23 10.11 2.28 1.53
CA ALA A 23 9.17 3.32 1.95
C ALA A 23 7.72 2.81 2.04
N ASN A 24 7.54 1.48 2.14
CA ASN A 24 6.25 0.83 2.09
C ASN A 24 5.91 0.05 3.36
N VAL A 25 6.49 0.49 4.47
CA VAL A 25 6.20 -0.04 5.81
C VAL A 25 5.02 0.72 6.39
N ILE A 26 4.06 -0.02 6.93
CA ILE A 26 2.98 0.51 7.74
C ILE A 26 3.26 0.20 9.21
N ASP A 27 3.07 1.21 10.04
CA ASP A 27 3.29 1.12 11.48
C ASP A 27 2.28 0.17 12.11
N ARG A 28 2.69 -0.46 13.22
CA ARG A 28 1.78 -1.31 14.00
C ARG A 28 0.86 -0.45 14.87
N GLY A 29 -0.35 -0.93 15.09
CA GLY A 29 -1.23 -0.39 16.13
C GLY A 29 -0.61 -0.52 17.52
N LEU A 30 -1.14 0.25 18.47
CA LEU A 30 -0.73 0.13 19.88
C LEU A 30 -1.41 -1.10 20.50
N ILE A 31 -0.60 -1.88 21.21
CA ILE A 31 -1.02 -3.12 21.87
C ILE A 31 -1.09 -2.95 23.38
N ASP A 32 -2.00 -3.66 24.03
CA ASP A 32 -2.11 -3.73 25.49
C ASP A 32 -1.20 -4.83 26.09
N ALA A 33 -1.31 -5.04 27.40
CA ALA A 33 -0.55 -6.06 28.12
C ALA A 33 -0.92 -7.51 27.70
N GLN A 34 -2.04 -7.69 27.00
CA GLN A 34 -2.57 -8.95 26.50
C GLN A 34 -2.25 -9.17 25.01
N ASN A 35 -1.45 -8.29 24.40
CA ASN A 35 -1.11 -8.28 22.97
C ASN A 35 -2.31 -8.05 22.04
N VAL A 36 -3.37 -7.40 22.53
CA VAL A 36 -4.52 -7.00 21.73
C VAL A 36 -4.31 -5.56 21.26
N VAL A 37 -4.58 -5.30 19.97
CA VAL A 37 -4.53 -3.95 19.42
C VAL A 37 -5.76 -3.19 19.93
N TYR A 38 -5.54 -2.16 20.74
CA TYR A 38 -6.62 -1.32 21.26
C TYR A 38 -6.72 0.03 20.53
N GLN A 39 -5.68 0.41 19.78
CA GLN A 39 -5.67 1.64 19.01
C GLN A 39 -5.01 1.43 17.64
N SER A 40 -5.74 1.79 16.59
CA SER A 40 -5.23 1.80 15.22
C SER A 40 -4.29 2.99 14.99
N VAL A 41 -3.33 2.80 14.08
CA VAL A 41 -2.40 3.84 13.65
C VAL A 41 -2.64 4.11 12.18
N ARG A 42 -2.71 5.39 11.81
CA ARG A 42 -2.81 5.83 10.42
C ARG A 42 -1.40 6.07 9.88
N SER A 43 -0.99 5.31 8.87
CA SER A 43 0.24 5.56 8.12
C SER A 43 -0.10 6.21 6.77
N GLN A 44 0.67 7.23 6.38
CA GLN A 44 0.57 7.86 5.06
C GLN A 44 1.79 7.50 4.21
N ILE A 45 1.55 6.82 3.09
CA ILE A 45 2.61 6.44 2.15
C ILE A 45 2.53 7.36 0.95
N HIS A 46 3.59 8.13 0.73
CA HIS A 46 3.69 9.03 -0.42
C HIS A 46 4.30 8.30 -1.61
N ILE A 47 3.62 8.35 -2.74
CA ILE A 47 4.04 7.71 -3.98
C ILE A 47 4.49 8.80 -4.95
N PRO A 48 5.79 8.91 -5.25
CA PRO A 48 6.25 9.86 -6.25
C PRO A 48 5.78 9.40 -7.64
N LEU A 49 5.00 10.25 -8.32
CA LEU A 49 4.55 10.02 -9.69
C LEU A 49 5.57 10.60 -10.68
N THR A 50 6.48 9.76 -11.15
CA THR A 50 7.38 10.08 -12.28
C THR A 50 6.62 10.05 -13.60
N LYS A 51 7.19 10.64 -14.66
CA LYS A 51 6.60 10.59 -16.00
C LYS A 51 6.34 9.16 -16.48
N GLU A 52 7.26 8.23 -16.22
CA GLU A 52 7.10 6.82 -16.59
C GLU A 52 5.93 6.16 -15.85
N LYS A 53 5.82 6.39 -14.53
CA LYS A 53 4.70 5.89 -13.73
C LYS A 53 3.36 6.44 -14.22
N ILE A 54 3.32 7.70 -14.67
CA ILE A 54 2.12 8.30 -15.26
C ILE A 54 1.74 7.60 -16.57
N GLU A 55 2.71 7.28 -17.43
CA GLU A 55 2.44 6.53 -18.66
C GLU A 55 1.98 5.09 -18.37
N HIS A 56 2.51 4.44 -17.32
CA HIS A 56 2.00 3.14 -16.88
C HIS A 56 0.62 3.23 -16.25
N LEU A 57 0.32 4.28 -15.49
CA LEU A 57 -1.01 4.54 -14.94
C LEU A 57 -2.06 4.67 -16.04
N LYS A 58 -1.74 5.33 -17.16
CA LYS A 58 -2.65 5.44 -18.32
C LYS A 58 -2.96 4.11 -18.98
N LYS A 59 -2.05 3.13 -18.87
CA LYS A 59 -2.20 1.78 -19.43
C LYS A 59 -2.79 0.79 -18.44
N SER A 60 -2.76 1.11 -17.14
CA SER A 60 -3.26 0.26 -16.09
C SER A 60 -4.78 0.31 -16.03
N THR A 61 -5.41 -0.85 -15.88
CA THR A 61 -6.86 -0.93 -15.63
C THR A 61 -7.19 -1.22 -14.18
N LYS A 62 -6.22 -1.76 -13.41
CA LYS A 62 -6.41 -2.17 -12.01
C LYS A 62 -5.16 -1.91 -11.19
N VAL A 63 -5.37 -1.58 -9.92
CA VAL A 63 -4.31 -1.55 -8.91
C VAL A 63 -4.43 -2.79 -8.03
N LYS A 64 -3.36 -3.58 -7.94
CA LYS A 64 -3.28 -4.74 -7.05
C LYS A 64 -2.56 -4.35 -5.77
N LEU A 65 -3.28 -4.43 -4.64
CA LEU A 65 -2.72 -4.24 -3.31
C LEU A 65 -2.34 -5.58 -2.70
N VAL A 66 -1.14 -5.68 -2.14
CA VAL A 66 -0.62 -6.86 -1.46
C VAL A 66 -0.07 -6.44 -0.10
N SER A 67 -0.59 -7.01 0.97
CA SER A 67 -0.10 -6.76 2.33
C SER A 67 0.70 -7.96 2.81
N TYR A 68 1.82 -7.69 3.48
CA TYR A 68 2.70 -8.69 4.08
C TYR A 68 2.85 -8.43 5.58
N PHE A 69 2.67 -9.48 6.37
CA PHE A 69 3.06 -9.46 7.77
C PHE A 69 4.57 -9.61 7.88
N ILE A 70 5.21 -8.69 8.60
CA ILE A 70 6.64 -8.78 8.92
C ILE A 70 6.73 -9.49 10.25
N MET A 71 7.35 -10.67 10.28
CA MET A 71 7.46 -11.51 11.46
C MET A 71 8.94 -11.73 11.82
N PRO A 72 9.26 -11.96 13.10
CA PRO A 72 10.59 -12.38 13.50
C PRO A 72 10.93 -13.78 12.95
N PRO A 73 12.22 -14.18 12.90
CA PRO A 73 12.66 -15.47 12.35
C PRO A 73 12.00 -16.71 12.96
N ASN A 74 11.61 -16.62 14.24
CA ASN A 74 10.79 -17.61 14.93
C ASN A 74 9.45 -16.96 15.30
N PRO A 75 8.46 -17.00 14.41
CA PRO A 75 7.18 -16.35 14.66
C PRO A 75 6.45 -17.04 15.82
N PRO A 76 5.95 -16.29 16.82
CA PRO A 76 5.05 -16.85 17.81
C PRO A 76 3.69 -17.20 17.16
N GLU A 77 2.84 -17.92 17.89
CA GLU A 77 1.47 -18.16 17.45
C GLU A 77 0.73 -16.83 17.21
N ILE A 78 0.03 -16.74 16.08
CA ILE A 78 -0.60 -15.51 15.62
C ILE A 78 -2.11 -15.64 15.75
N LYS A 79 -2.71 -14.70 16.47
CA LYS A 79 -4.17 -14.58 16.58
C LYS A 79 -4.61 -13.37 15.78
N ILE A 80 -5.47 -13.61 14.79
CA ILE A 80 -6.15 -12.57 14.02
C ILE A 80 -7.57 -12.50 14.55
N PHE A 81 -7.95 -11.36 15.09
CA PHE A 81 -9.28 -11.14 15.64
C PHE A 81 -10.20 -10.55 14.56
N GLU A 82 -11.49 -10.86 14.62
CA GLU A 82 -12.47 -10.42 13.62
C GLU A 82 -12.66 -8.90 13.57
N ASN A 83 -12.35 -8.20 14.66
CA ASN A 83 -12.45 -6.74 14.75
C ASN A 83 -11.24 -6.02 14.13
N TYR A 84 -10.27 -6.73 13.56
CA TYR A 84 -9.12 -6.12 12.90
C TYR A 84 -9.42 -5.83 11.43
N SER A 85 -9.42 -4.55 11.05
CA SER A 85 -9.53 -4.11 9.66
C SER A 85 -8.23 -3.50 9.14
N LEU A 86 -8.02 -3.57 7.82
CA LEU A 86 -7.03 -2.78 7.10
C LEU A 86 -7.76 -1.85 6.14
N ASP A 87 -7.91 -0.59 6.52
CA ASP A 87 -8.57 0.42 5.71
C ASP A 87 -7.55 1.15 4.84
N VAL A 88 -7.72 1.06 3.51
CA VAL A 88 -6.82 1.69 2.54
C VAL A 88 -7.56 2.79 1.80
N ASN A 89 -7.12 4.03 2.00
CA ASN A 89 -7.61 5.20 1.29
C ASN A 89 -6.56 5.66 0.27
N ILE A 90 -6.91 5.65 -1.02
CA ILE A 90 -6.05 6.11 -2.10
C ILE A 90 -6.49 7.51 -2.52
N LEU A 91 -5.58 8.48 -2.42
CA LEU A 91 -5.78 9.85 -2.89
C LEU A 91 -4.80 10.14 -4.02
N ALA A 92 -5.29 10.70 -5.12
CA ALA A 92 -4.46 11.14 -6.24
C ALA A 92 -4.54 12.67 -6.36
N GLU A 93 -3.42 13.34 -6.14
CA GLU A 93 -3.27 14.78 -6.36
C GLU A 93 -2.51 15.01 -7.67
N VAL A 94 -3.24 15.43 -8.71
CA VAL A 94 -2.68 15.59 -10.05
C VAL A 94 -2.67 17.06 -10.44
N ASN A 95 -1.47 17.61 -10.61
CA ASN A 95 -1.26 18.94 -11.19
C ASN A 95 -0.94 18.80 -12.68
N TYR A 96 -1.80 19.34 -13.55
CA TYR A 96 -1.60 19.31 -15.00
C TYR A 96 -1.65 20.72 -15.59
N ARG A 97 -0.80 20.98 -16.58
CA ARG A 97 -0.82 22.21 -17.38
C ARG A 97 -1.33 21.87 -18.77
N VAL A 98 -2.46 22.45 -19.15
CA VAL A 98 -3.00 22.30 -20.51
C VAL A 98 -2.35 23.36 -21.38
N GLU A 99 -1.54 22.94 -22.34
CA GLU A 99 -1.14 23.79 -23.46
C GLU A 99 -2.11 23.54 -24.61
N ARG A 100 -2.85 24.58 -25.02
CA ARG A 100 -3.64 24.54 -26.26
C ARG A 100 -2.66 24.61 -27.43
N LYS A 101 -2.73 23.60 -28.31
CA LYS A 101 -2.20 23.71 -29.68
C LYS A 101 -3.16 24.53 -30.53
#